data_AF-A0A928HIM9-F1
#
_entry.id   AF-A0A928HIM9-F1
#
_cell.length_a   1.000
_cell.length_b   1.000
_cell.length_c   1.000
_cell.angle_alpha   90.00
_cell.angle_beta   90.00
_cell.angle_gamma   90.00
#
_symmetry.space_group_name_H-M   'P 1'
#
loop_
_entity.id
_entity.type
_entity.pdbx_description
1 polymer ?
#
loop_
_entity_poly.entity_id
_entity_poly.type
_entity_poly.pdbx_seq_one_letter_code
_entity_poly.pdbx_strand_id
1 'polypeptide(L)'
;MKKSGNVPLLPFCVFLPLGVFLLCVVMFCGLCVTPVSAQERSPGDAAATSYAPIEVLNAQIQATVAELAEKMNAGEAYWDENAAEVRRLANVLAVFAQVAGLHDQYCPAKNGATNIIDAGKVLAKVSTYAEAQAAWTQMQEALASTDSKNLAWSDPAGSFREVMQSIALYDQEISERIKKRRGLDKVAGRAVAMAVLFQGMTAMAHESPKPENAVMWQEFCMRCRDASYFLHVTLEVSDRKYSPKNYEILHKHCAECHQEFGN
;
A
#
# COMPACT_ATOMS: atom_id res chain seq x y z
N MET A 1 -37.90 23.30 -42.08
CA MET A 1 -37.00 24.25 -42.77
C MET A 1 -35.65 24.20 -42.06
N LYS A 2 -34.70 23.39 -42.55
CA LYS A 2 -33.43 23.82 -43.18
C LYS A 2 -32.63 24.85 -42.37
N LYS A 3 -31.49 24.43 -41.81
CA LYS A 3 -30.14 24.74 -42.36
C LYS A 3 -29.06 23.93 -41.62
N SER A 4 -28.51 22.96 -42.34
CA SER A 4 -27.26 22.26 -42.08
C SER A 4 -26.08 23.16 -42.46
N GLY A 5 -25.10 23.29 -41.55
CA GLY A 5 -23.85 24.00 -41.80
C GLY A 5 -22.75 23.04 -42.23
N ASN A 6 -22.24 23.26 -43.44
CA ASN A 6 -21.11 22.57 -44.06
C ASN A 6 -19.79 22.87 -43.33
N VAL A 7 -18.97 21.84 -43.08
CA VAL A 7 -17.55 21.98 -42.74
C VAL A 7 -16.73 21.47 -43.94
N PRO A 8 -15.77 22.25 -44.48
CA PRO A 8 -14.96 21.83 -45.62
C PRO A 8 -13.81 20.90 -45.19
N LEU A 9 -13.67 19.81 -45.96
CA LEU A 9 -12.52 18.90 -45.97
C LEU A 9 -11.34 19.57 -46.67
N LEU A 10 -10.15 19.53 -46.07
CA LEU A 10 -8.88 19.81 -46.74
C LEU A 10 -8.07 18.52 -46.87
N PRO A 11 -7.59 18.16 -48.08
CA PRO A 11 -6.66 17.07 -48.30
C PRO A 11 -5.23 17.63 -48.38
N PHE A 12 -4.33 17.15 -47.52
CA PHE A 12 -2.90 17.32 -47.75
C PHE A 12 -2.23 15.94 -47.74
N CYS A 13 -2.14 15.38 -48.95
CA CYS A 13 -1.14 14.39 -49.32
C CYS A 13 0.22 15.09 -49.36
N VAL A 14 1.17 14.65 -48.55
CA VAL A 14 2.59 14.88 -48.81
C VAL A 14 3.28 13.53 -48.86
N PHE A 15 3.51 13.10 -50.10
CA PHE A 15 4.47 12.06 -50.46
C PHE A 15 5.87 12.52 -50.05
N LEU A 16 6.60 11.67 -49.32
CA LEU A 16 8.06 11.79 -49.18
C LEU A 16 8.70 10.51 -49.73
N PRO A 17 9.72 10.63 -50.61
CA PRO A 17 10.26 9.52 -51.37
C PRO A 17 11.19 8.63 -50.54
N LEU A 18 11.16 7.34 -50.88
CA LEU A 18 12.17 6.34 -50.55
C LEU A 18 13.55 6.83 -51.01
N GLY A 19 14.41 7.19 -50.06
CA GLY A 19 15.83 7.40 -50.26
C GLY A 19 16.60 6.18 -49.77
N VAL A 20 16.99 5.32 -50.71
CA VAL A 20 18.00 4.28 -50.53
C VAL A 20 19.35 4.95 -50.28
N PHE A 21 19.93 4.77 -49.08
CA PHE A 21 21.36 4.92 -48.87
C PHE A 21 21.90 3.73 -48.08
N LEU A 22 22.48 2.83 -48.87
CA LEU A 22 23.39 1.78 -48.48
C LEU A 22 24.69 2.43 -47.99
N LEU A 23 25.03 2.28 -46.72
CA LEU A 23 26.42 2.42 -46.27
C LEU A 23 26.69 1.44 -45.12
N CYS A 24 27.36 0.34 -45.47
CA CYS A 24 27.99 -0.57 -44.54
C CYS A 24 29.10 0.17 -43.78
N VAL A 25 28.82 0.54 -42.53
CA VAL A 25 29.87 0.78 -41.54
C VAL A 25 29.87 -0.41 -40.59
N VAL A 26 30.87 -1.27 -40.76
CA VAL A 26 31.23 -2.32 -39.80
C VAL A 26 31.79 -1.60 -38.57
N MET A 27 30.91 -1.17 -37.66
CA MET A 27 31.27 -0.67 -36.35
C MET A 27 31.22 -1.85 -35.39
N PHE A 28 32.40 -2.38 -35.07
CA PHE A 28 32.64 -3.37 -34.04
C PHE A 28 32.34 -2.72 -32.67
N CYS A 29 31.06 -2.56 -32.34
CA CYS A 29 30.61 -2.23 -30.98
C CYS A 29 30.85 -3.47 -30.13
N GLY A 30 32.00 -3.50 -29.46
CA GLY A 30 32.20 -4.36 -28.31
C GLY A 30 31.11 -4.04 -27.30
N LEU A 31 30.05 -4.85 -27.27
CA LEU A 31 29.10 -4.89 -26.17
C LEU A 31 29.90 -5.33 -24.93
N CYS A 32 30.41 -4.35 -24.19
CA CYS A 32 30.57 -4.51 -22.76
C CYS A 32 29.15 -4.71 -22.22
N VAL A 33 28.72 -5.97 -22.12
CA VAL A 33 27.60 -6.37 -21.27
C VAL A 33 28.08 -6.10 -19.85
N THR A 34 27.97 -4.85 -19.41
CA THR A 34 28.07 -4.55 -17.98
C THR A 34 26.91 -5.32 -17.35
N PRO A 35 27.17 -6.25 -16.42
CA PRO A 35 26.09 -6.87 -15.69
C PRO A 35 25.25 -5.73 -15.11
N VAL A 36 23.96 -5.73 -15.39
CA VAL A 36 23.01 -4.91 -14.64
C VAL A 36 23.10 -5.43 -13.22
N SER A 37 23.96 -4.81 -12.41
CA SER A 37 23.88 -4.92 -10.97
C SER A 37 22.45 -4.55 -10.63
N ALA A 38 21.68 -5.52 -10.11
CA ALA A 38 20.39 -5.24 -9.54
C ALA A 38 20.62 -4.15 -8.48
N GLN A 39 20.26 -2.91 -8.81
CA GLN A 39 20.46 -1.81 -7.89
C GLN A 39 19.60 -2.09 -6.66
N GLU A 40 20.25 -2.24 -5.50
CA GLU A 40 19.57 -2.38 -4.22
C GLU A 40 18.57 -1.24 -4.08
N ARG A 41 17.27 -1.57 -4.05
CA ARG A 41 16.20 -0.60 -3.83
C ARG A 41 16.05 -0.40 -2.34
N SER A 42 16.23 0.83 -1.87
CA SER A 42 15.86 1.22 -0.52
C SER A 42 14.33 1.41 -0.43
N PRO A 43 13.69 1.13 0.72
CA PRO A 43 12.26 1.37 0.92
C PRO A 43 11.80 2.79 0.58
N GLY A 44 12.68 3.78 0.65
CA GLY A 44 12.40 5.18 0.34
C GLY A 44 12.64 5.61 -1.12
N ASP A 45 13.10 4.72 -2.00
CA ASP A 45 13.46 5.09 -3.38
C ASP A 45 12.24 5.40 -4.27
N ALA A 46 11.10 4.80 -3.96
CA ALA A 46 9.85 5.06 -4.66
C ALA A 46 9.02 6.12 -3.92
N ALA A 47 8.55 7.13 -4.64
CA ALA A 47 7.57 8.08 -4.13
C ALA A 47 6.31 7.34 -3.65
N ALA A 48 5.77 7.72 -2.48
CA ALA A 48 4.66 7.02 -1.87
C ALA A 48 3.41 7.02 -2.77
N THR A 49 3.21 8.09 -3.54
CA THR A 49 2.18 8.21 -4.58
C THR A 49 2.17 7.06 -5.59
N SER A 50 3.30 6.38 -5.82
CA SER A 50 3.38 5.29 -6.80
C SER A 50 2.73 3.99 -6.32
N TYR A 51 2.39 3.88 -5.03
CA TYR A 51 1.75 2.69 -4.45
C TYR A 51 0.60 3.02 -3.48
N ALA A 52 0.48 4.26 -3.04
CA ALA A 52 -0.54 4.73 -2.11
C ALA A 52 -1.10 6.09 -2.56
N PRO A 53 -2.03 6.14 -3.54
CA PRO A 53 -2.68 7.39 -3.92
C PRO A 53 -3.25 8.12 -2.70
N ILE A 54 -3.00 9.43 -2.58
CA ILE A 54 -3.20 10.15 -1.32
C ILE A 54 -4.68 10.17 -0.89
N GLU A 55 -5.62 10.24 -1.83
CA GLU A 55 -7.05 10.21 -1.50
C GLU A 55 -7.45 8.83 -0.96
N VAL A 56 -6.92 7.76 -1.54
CA VAL A 56 -7.20 6.38 -1.13
C VAL A 56 -6.57 6.09 0.24
N LEU A 57 -5.32 6.50 0.46
CA LEU A 57 -4.66 6.39 1.76
C LEU A 57 -5.43 7.14 2.84
N ASN A 58 -5.82 8.39 2.57
CA ASN A 58 -6.61 9.18 3.52
C ASN A 58 -7.97 8.54 3.82
N ALA A 59 -8.64 7.97 2.81
CA ALA A 59 -9.89 7.24 3.01
C ALA A 59 -9.69 5.98 3.86
N GLN A 60 -8.58 5.23 3.68
CA GLN A 60 -8.27 4.07 4.53
C GLN A 60 -7.98 4.49 5.98
N ILE A 61 -7.25 5.59 6.20
CA ILE A 61 -7.03 6.15 7.54
C ILE A 61 -8.36 6.48 8.22
N GLN A 62 -9.24 7.22 7.52
CA GLN A 62 -10.54 7.60 8.06
C GLN A 62 -11.43 6.40 8.37
N ALA A 63 -11.43 5.39 7.49
CA ALA A 63 -12.17 4.15 7.72
C ALA A 63 -11.65 3.39 8.96
N THR A 64 -10.33 3.27 9.12
CA THR A 64 -9.73 2.62 10.30
C THR A 64 -10.01 3.39 11.59
N VAL A 65 -9.96 4.72 11.56
CA VAL A 65 -10.33 5.57 12.71
C VAL A 65 -11.79 5.39 13.08
N ALA A 66 -12.70 5.36 12.10
CA ALA A 66 -14.12 5.15 12.34
C ALA A 66 -14.40 3.75 12.93
N GLU A 67 -13.74 2.72 12.40
CA GLU A 67 -13.85 1.35 12.90
C GLU A 67 -13.31 1.22 14.34
N LEU A 68 -12.19 1.86 14.65
CA LEU A 68 -11.70 1.93 16.03
C LEU A 68 -12.70 2.64 16.94
N ALA A 69 -13.26 3.78 16.52
CA ALA A 69 -14.25 4.51 17.31
C ALA A 69 -15.49 3.66 17.61
N GLU A 70 -16.01 2.92 16.61
CA GLU A 70 -17.14 2.00 16.78
C GLU A 70 -16.82 0.94 17.86
N LYS A 71 -15.66 0.29 17.75
CA LYS A 71 -15.22 -0.76 18.68
C LYS A 71 -14.99 -0.24 20.09
N MET A 72 -14.39 0.94 20.23
CA MET A 72 -14.20 1.58 21.53
C MET A 72 -15.54 1.99 22.18
N ASN A 73 -16.56 2.30 21.38
CA ASN A 73 -17.89 2.63 21.87
C ASN A 73 -18.77 1.40 22.16
N ALA A 74 -18.35 0.20 21.77
CA ALA A 74 -19.11 -1.04 21.98
C ALA A 74 -19.10 -1.53 23.45
N GLY A 75 -18.27 -0.93 24.30
CA GLY A 75 -18.24 -1.21 25.75
C GLY A 75 -17.27 -2.31 26.17
N GLU A 76 -17.18 -2.51 27.49
CA GLU A 76 -16.24 -3.45 28.12
C GLU A 76 -16.49 -4.91 27.71
N ALA A 77 -17.75 -5.33 27.59
CA ALA A 77 -18.09 -6.69 27.16
C ALA A 77 -17.56 -7.01 25.75
N TYR A 78 -17.60 -6.04 24.83
CA TYR A 78 -16.97 -6.22 23.51
C TYR A 78 -15.45 -6.32 23.64
N TRP A 79 -14.83 -5.50 24.47
CA TRP A 79 -13.39 -5.52 24.71
C TRP A 79 -12.90 -6.87 25.22
N ASP A 80 -13.58 -7.47 26.20
CA ASP A 80 -13.18 -8.74 26.79
C ASP A 80 -13.08 -9.87 25.76
N GLU A 81 -13.90 -9.82 24.71
CA GLU A 81 -13.91 -10.80 23.62
C GLU A 81 -13.05 -10.38 22.42
N ASN A 82 -12.86 -9.08 22.18
CA ASN A 82 -12.36 -8.55 20.91
C ASN A 82 -11.16 -7.58 21.05
N ALA A 83 -10.50 -7.51 22.21
CA ALA A 83 -9.34 -6.64 22.43
C ALA A 83 -8.23 -6.83 21.37
N ALA A 84 -8.01 -8.06 20.91
CA ALA A 84 -7.04 -8.36 19.86
C ALA A 84 -7.34 -7.62 18.55
N GLU A 85 -8.62 -7.48 18.20
CA GLU A 85 -9.03 -6.76 16.99
C GLU A 85 -8.74 -5.26 17.09
N VAL A 86 -9.01 -4.65 18.25
CA VAL A 86 -8.70 -3.23 18.49
C VAL A 86 -7.18 -2.98 18.41
N ARG A 87 -6.38 -3.84 19.06
CA ARG A 87 -4.91 -3.74 19.01
C ARG A 87 -4.38 -3.90 17.59
N ARG A 88 -4.95 -4.82 16.82
CA ARG A 88 -4.61 -5.02 15.40
C ARG A 88 -4.88 -3.76 14.58
N LEU A 89 -6.06 -3.16 14.72
CA LEU A 89 -6.42 -1.92 14.02
C LEU A 89 -5.53 -0.74 14.43
N ALA A 90 -5.13 -0.65 15.70
CA ALA A 90 -4.19 0.36 16.16
C ALA A 90 -2.82 0.24 15.45
N ASN A 91 -2.32 -0.99 15.25
CA ASN A 91 -1.09 -1.23 14.49
C ASN A 91 -1.24 -0.88 13.01
N VAL A 92 -2.37 -1.21 12.39
CA VAL A 92 -2.67 -0.81 10.99
C VAL A 92 -2.68 0.70 10.86
N LEU A 93 -3.35 1.41 11.76
CA LEU A 93 -3.41 2.87 11.75
C LEU A 93 -2.03 3.50 11.92
N ALA A 94 -1.17 2.94 12.78
CA ALA A 94 0.20 3.40 12.93
C ALA A 94 1.01 3.27 11.62
N VAL A 95 0.88 2.14 10.91
CA VAL A 95 1.54 1.96 9.60
C VAL A 95 0.99 2.94 8.56
N PHE A 96 -0.33 3.14 8.51
CA PHE A 96 -0.94 4.13 7.60
C PHE A 96 -0.45 5.55 7.91
N ALA A 97 -0.34 5.92 9.18
CA ALA A 97 0.20 7.19 9.61
C ALA A 97 1.67 7.35 9.23
N GLN A 98 2.48 6.29 9.30
CA GLN A 98 3.87 6.32 8.84
C GLN A 98 3.96 6.66 7.36
N VAL A 99 3.19 5.96 6.52
CA VAL A 99 3.18 6.23 5.08
C VAL A 99 2.64 7.63 4.80
N ALA A 100 1.61 8.09 5.51
CA ALA A 100 1.08 9.46 5.38
C ALA A 100 2.12 10.53 5.75
N GLY A 101 2.86 10.32 6.85
CA GLY A 101 3.93 11.22 7.31
C GLY A 101 5.08 11.34 6.29
N LEU A 102 5.43 10.22 5.65
CA LEU A 102 6.49 10.13 4.64
C LEU A 102 6.00 10.32 3.20
N HIS A 103 4.71 10.60 3.01
CA HIS A 103 4.10 10.71 1.69
C HIS A 103 4.62 11.95 0.94
N ASP A 104 4.78 11.92 -0.38
CA ASP A 104 5.25 13.07 -1.16
C ASP A 104 4.18 14.15 -1.39
N GLN A 105 2.90 13.79 -1.26
CA GLN A 105 1.76 14.71 -1.25
C GLN A 105 1.24 14.97 0.17
N TYR A 106 0.49 16.07 0.36
CA TYR A 106 -0.12 16.44 1.63
C TYR A 106 -1.41 15.65 1.93
N CYS A 107 -1.61 15.26 3.19
CA CYS A 107 -2.90 14.84 3.75
C CYS A 107 -3.01 15.27 5.22
N PRO A 108 -4.23 15.33 5.80
CA PRO A 108 -4.42 15.77 7.18
C PRO A 108 -3.56 15.03 8.21
N ALA A 109 -3.41 13.71 8.06
CA ALA A 109 -2.64 12.88 9.00
C ALA A 109 -1.12 13.10 8.91
N LYS A 110 -0.61 13.75 7.87
CA LYS A 110 0.84 13.88 7.62
C LYS A 110 1.59 14.56 8.76
N ASN A 111 1.08 15.69 9.24
CA ASN A 111 1.78 16.47 10.27
C ASN A 111 1.71 15.80 11.64
N GLY A 112 0.60 15.15 11.98
CA GLY A 112 0.43 14.40 13.24
C GLY A 112 0.95 12.96 13.21
N ALA A 113 1.58 12.52 12.12
CA ALA A 113 1.90 11.12 11.86
C ALA A 113 2.66 10.44 13.00
N THR A 114 3.71 11.07 13.53
CA THR A 114 4.49 10.51 14.65
C THR A 114 3.64 10.35 15.91
N ASN A 115 2.79 11.33 16.23
CA ASN A 115 1.91 11.23 17.39
C ASN A 115 0.87 10.11 17.21
N ILE A 116 0.35 9.92 15.99
CA ILE A 116 -0.58 8.81 15.68
C ILE A 116 0.12 7.46 15.83
N ILE A 117 1.37 7.33 15.37
CA ILE A 117 2.19 6.12 15.56
C ILE A 117 2.38 5.84 17.05
N ASP A 118 2.80 6.84 17.82
CA ASP A 118 3.04 6.69 19.26
C ASP A 118 1.77 6.28 20.01
N ALA A 119 0.64 6.95 19.75
CA ALA A 119 -0.66 6.59 20.33
C ALA A 119 -1.12 5.19 19.90
N GLY A 120 -0.87 4.80 18.64
CA GLY A 120 -1.14 3.46 18.12
C GLY A 120 -0.35 2.38 18.86
N LYS A 121 0.94 2.64 19.12
CA LYS A 121 1.81 1.76 19.92
C LYS A 121 1.35 1.63 21.37
N VAL A 122 0.81 2.69 21.96
CA VAL A 122 0.21 2.65 23.30
C VAL A 122 -1.06 1.80 23.28
N LEU A 123 -2.03 2.12 22.41
CA LEU A 123 -3.31 1.41 22.31
C LEU A 123 -3.11 -0.08 21.97
N ALA A 124 -2.09 -0.43 21.19
CA ALA A 124 -1.75 -1.81 20.88
C ALA A 124 -1.29 -2.66 22.08
N LYS A 125 -0.86 -2.04 23.19
CA LYS A 125 -0.24 -2.72 24.34
C LYS A 125 -1.12 -2.77 25.59
N VAL A 126 -2.21 -2.00 25.64
CA VAL A 126 -3.11 -1.95 26.80
C VAL A 126 -3.84 -3.27 27.02
N SER A 127 -4.03 -3.64 28.28
CA SER A 127 -4.59 -4.94 28.67
C SER A 127 -6.03 -4.86 29.15
N THR A 128 -6.44 -3.72 29.70
CA THR A 128 -7.79 -3.51 30.23
C THR A 128 -8.59 -2.52 29.39
N TYR A 129 -9.92 -2.59 29.48
CA TYR A 129 -10.80 -1.66 28.78
C TYR A 129 -10.60 -0.21 29.24
N ALA A 130 -10.35 0.01 30.53
CA ALA A 130 -10.05 1.33 31.08
C ALA A 130 -8.77 1.93 30.49
N GLU A 131 -7.69 1.15 30.39
CA GLU A 131 -6.46 1.58 29.71
C GLU A 131 -6.69 1.84 28.22
N ALA A 132 -7.53 1.02 27.57
CA ALA A 132 -7.87 1.18 26.17
C ALA A 132 -8.62 2.51 25.91
N GLN A 133 -9.56 2.89 26.78
CA GLN A 133 -10.24 4.18 26.70
C GLN A 133 -9.28 5.37 26.88
N ALA A 134 -8.34 5.25 27.83
CA ALA A 134 -7.31 6.28 28.02
C ALA A 134 -6.38 6.39 26.79
N ALA A 135 -5.95 5.27 26.22
CA ALA A 135 -5.13 5.24 25.01
C ALA A 135 -5.91 5.71 23.77
N TRP A 136 -7.21 5.43 23.69
CA TRP A 136 -8.07 5.94 22.63
C TRP A 136 -8.23 7.46 22.68
N THR A 137 -8.32 8.04 23.89
CA THR A 137 -8.31 9.50 24.06
C THR A 137 -7.01 10.10 23.53
N GLN A 138 -5.86 9.51 23.85
CA GLN A 138 -4.56 9.92 23.30
C GLN A 138 -4.49 9.79 21.78
N MET A 139 -5.09 8.74 21.21
CA MET A 139 -5.20 8.58 19.76
C MET A 139 -6.04 9.70 19.12
N GLN A 140 -7.14 10.10 19.73
CA GLN A 140 -7.97 11.21 19.24
C GLN A 140 -7.21 12.55 19.28
N GLU A 141 -6.45 12.81 20.34
CA GLU A 141 -5.57 13.98 20.44
C GLU A 141 -4.47 13.94 19.36
N ALA A 142 -3.87 12.77 19.14
CA ALA A 142 -2.85 12.58 18.10
C ALA A 142 -3.39 12.82 16.69
N LEU A 143 -4.63 12.38 16.40
CA LEU A 143 -5.30 12.63 15.13
C LEU A 143 -5.60 14.11 14.87
N ALA A 144 -5.74 14.92 15.92
CA ALA A 144 -5.91 16.37 15.85
C ALA A 144 -4.58 17.14 15.85
N SER A 145 -3.46 16.45 16.12
CA SER A 145 -2.14 17.07 16.21
C SER A 145 -1.67 17.60 14.86
N THR A 146 -0.97 18.74 14.90
CA THR A 146 -0.24 19.29 13.75
C THR A 146 1.27 19.30 13.98
N ASP A 147 1.73 18.67 15.07
CA ASP A 147 3.13 18.63 15.46
C ASP A 147 3.91 17.59 14.64
N SER A 148 4.71 18.08 13.69
CA SER A 148 5.63 17.23 12.94
C SER A 148 6.88 16.91 13.74
N LYS A 149 7.23 15.63 13.83
CA LYS A 149 8.54 15.16 14.30
C LYS A 149 9.26 14.44 13.15
N ASN A 150 10.56 14.22 13.31
CA ASN A 150 11.32 13.42 12.35
C ASN A 150 10.76 12.00 12.31
N LEU A 151 10.45 11.53 11.11
CA LEU A 151 9.94 10.21 10.83
C LEU A 151 10.85 9.57 9.77
N ALA A 152 11.12 8.28 9.88
CA ALA A 152 11.95 7.53 8.96
C ALA A 152 11.32 6.18 8.60
N TRP A 153 11.67 5.67 7.42
CA TRP A 153 11.28 4.32 6.99
C TRP A 153 11.95 3.22 7.81
N SER A 154 13.08 3.50 8.46
CA SER A 154 13.82 2.52 9.26
C SER A 154 13.12 2.14 10.56
N ASP A 155 12.16 2.94 11.02
CA ASP A 155 11.51 2.76 12.32
C ASP A 155 10.18 2.02 12.13
N PRO A 156 9.99 0.82 12.69
CA PRO A 156 8.73 0.11 12.57
C PRO A 156 7.61 0.87 13.29
N ALA A 157 6.52 1.16 12.57
CA ALA A 157 5.34 1.83 13.13
C ALA A 157 4.36 0.87 13.83
N GLY A 158 4.29 -0.39 13.39
CA GLY A 158 3.46 -1.43 13.99
C GLY A 158 4.25 -2.70 14.30
N SER A 159 3.57 -3.71 14.84
CA SER A 159 4.11 -5.06 15.07
C SER A 159 3.94 -5.94 13.83
N PHE A 160 4.97 -6.73 13.52
CA PHE A 160 4.95 -7.69 12.42
C PHE A 160 3.73 -8.60 12.44
N ARG A 161 3.42 -9.20 13.61
CA ARG A 161 2.30 -10.14 13.78
C ARG A 161 0.95 -9.52 13.40
N GLU A 162 0.68 -8.32 13.91
CA GLU A 162 -0.61 -7.63 13.71
C GLU A 162 -0.78 -7.14 12.27
N VAL A 163 0.32 -6.69 11.66
CA VAL A 163 0.35 -6.28 10.27
C VAL A 163 0.10 -7.48 9.35
N MET A 164 0.79 -8.60 9.57
CA MET A 164 0.56 -9.83 8.79
C MET A 164 -0.86 -10.37 8.92
N GLN A 165 -1.42 -10.38 10.12
CA GLN A 165 -2.81 -10.79 10.32
C GLN A 165 -3.78 -9.88 9.55
N SER A 166 -3.52 -8.56 9.51
CA SER A 166 -4.35 -7.62 8.76
C SER A 166 -4.24 -7.81 7.25
N ILE A 167 -3.04 -8.11 6.74
CA ILE A 167 -2.82 -8.48 5.34
C ILE A 167 -3.65 -9.71 4.98
N ALA A 168 -3.64 -10.75 5.82
CA ALA A 168 -4.43 -11.95 5.59
C ALA A 168 -5.95 -11.68 5.55
N LEU A 169 -6.45 -10.81 6.44
CA LEU A 169 -7.88 -10.42 6.47
C LEU A 169 -8.28 -9.63 5.22
N TYR A 170 -7.45 -8.67 4.78
CA TYR A 170 -7.70 -7.91 3.56
C TYR A 170 -7.62 -8.80 2.32
N ASP A 171 -6.65 -9.73 2.27
CA ASP A 171 -6.55 -10.70 1.20
C ASP A 171 -7.81 -11.58 1.11
N GLN A 172 -8.28 -12.09 2.25
CA GLN A 172 -9.51 -12.89 2.32
C GLN A 172 -10.72 -12.09 1.81
N GLU A 173 -10.87 -10.83 2.23
CA GLU A 173 -11.97 -9.96 1.78
C GLU A 173 -11.93 -9.76 0.26
N ILE A 174 -10.75 -9.44 -0.29
CA ILE A 174 -10.54 -9.27 -1.73
C ILE A 174 -10.84 -10.56 -2.49
N SER A 175 -10.31 -11.70 -2.01
CA SER A 175 -10.53 -13.03 -2.57
C SER A 175 -12.02 -13.34 -2.73
N GLU A 176 -12.80 -13.11 -1.66
CA GLU A 176 -14.22 -13.41 -1.65
C GLU A 176 -15.01 -12.55 -2.64
N ARG A 177 -14.63 -11.28 -2.82
CA ARG A 177 -15.25 -10.40 -3.82
C ARG A 177 -14.88 -10.81 -5.25
N ILE A 178 -13.61 -11.17 -5.49
CA ILE A 178 -13.13 -11.66 -6.78
C ILE A 178 -13.88 -12.94 -7.19
N LYS A 179 -13.99 -13.92 -6.28
CA LYS A 179 -14.74 -15.17 -6.54
C LYS A 179 -16.18 -14.89 -6.93
N LYS A 180 -16.83 -13.93 -6.25
CA LYS A 180 -18.22 -13.54 -6.50
C LYS A 180 -18.38 -12.59 -7.70
N ARG A 181 -17.28 -12.05 -8.24
CA ARG A 181 -17.24 -11.04 -9.32
C ARG A 181 -18.24 -9.89 -9.10
N ARG A 182 -18.33 -9.40 -7.85
CA ARG A 182 -19.29 -8.36 -7.48
C ARG A 182 -18.70 -7.40 -6.47
N GLY A 183 -18.80 -6.11 -6.79
CA GLY A 183 -18.36 -5.04 -5.90
C GLY A 183 -16.85 -5.02 -5.73
N LEU A 184 -16.11 -5.19 -6.83
CA LEU A 184 -14.64 -5.18 -6.83
C LEU A 184 -14.11 -3.77 -6.53
N ASP A 185 -14.85 -2.75 -6.98
CA ASP A 185 -14.63 -1.33 -6.65
C ASP A 185 -14.59 -1.10 -5.13
N LYS A 186 -15.44 -1.80 -4.38
CA LYS A 186 -15.54 -1.66 -2.90
C LYS A 186 -14.33 -2.19 -2.16
N VAL A 187 -13.54 -3.07 -2.78
CA VAL A 187 -12.31 -3.64 -2.18
C VAL A 187 -11.03 -3.15 -2.86
N ALA A 188 -11.13 -2.28 -3.86
CA ALA A 188 -9.95 -1.66 -4.48
C ALA A 188 -9.11 -0.89 -3.44
N GLY A 189 -9.77 -0.22 -2.47
CA GLY A 189 -9.09 0.44 -1.36
C GLY A 189 -8.34 -0.52 -0.42
N ARG A 190 -8.81 -1.77 -0.27
CA ARG A 190 -8.12 -2.80 0.53
C ARG A 190 -6.81 -3.25 -0.14
N ALA A 191 -6.76 -3.27 -1.46
CA ALA A 191 -5.52 -3.56 -2.18
C ALA A 191 -4.45 -2.46 -1.96
N VAL A 192 -4.85 -1.17 -1.90
CA VAL A 192 -3.94 -0.09 -1.48
C VAL A 192 -3.53 -0.24 -0.02
N ALA A 193 -4.47 -0.57 0.87
CA ALA A 193 -4.15 -0.85 2.27
C ALA A 193 -3.08 -1.94 2.39
N MET A 194 -3.18 -3.05 1.64
CA MET A 194 -2.14 -4.08 1.61
C MET A 194 -0.80 -3.52 1.10
N ALA A 195 -0.79 -2.71 0.04
CA ALA A 195 0.45 -2.10 -0.46
C ALA A 195 1.14 -1.25 0.62
N VAL A 196 0.37 -0.43 1.33
CA VAL A 196 0.83 0.40 2.45
C VAL A 196 1.38 -0.46 3.60
N LEU A 197 0.70 -1.56 3.95
CA LEU A 197 1.17 -2.50 4.98
C LEU A 197 2.48 -3.18 4.57
N PHE A 198 2.61 -3.66 3.33
CA PHE A 198 3.85 -4.24 2.82
C PHE A 198 5.00 -3.23 2.82
N GLN A 199 4.74 -1.97 2.49
CA GLN A 199 5.74 -0.91 2.62
C GLN A 199 6.20 -0.75 4.09
N GLY A 200 5.28 -0.68 5.04
CA GLY A 200 5.62 -0.56 6.46
C GLY A 200 6.42 -1.75 7.00
N MET A 201 6.20 -2.95 6.45
CA MET A 201 6.95 -4.15 6.83
C MET A 201 8.42 -4.15 6.41
N THR A 202 8.85 -3.26 5.51
CA THR A 202 10.26 -3.18 5.10
C THR A 202 11.23 -2.91 6.26
N ALA A 203 10.75 -2.26 7.32
CA ALA A 203 11.48 -2.01 8.57
C ALA A 203 11.48 -3.20 9.55
N MET A 204 10.65 -4.22 9.30
CA MET A 204 10.33 -5.29 10.23
C MET A 204 11.13 -6.58 9.98
N ALA A 205 12.23 -6.52 9.22
CA ALA A 205 13.06 -7.70 8.95
C ALA A 205 13.56 -8.37 10.23
N HIS A 206 13.85 -7.59 11.28
CA HIS A 206 14.28 -8.08 12.59
C HIS A 206 13.22 -8.90 13.34
N GLU A 207 11.94 -8.78 12.97
CA GLU A 207 10.83 -9.59 13.52
C GLU A 207 10.50 -10.81 12.63
N SER A 208 11.18 -10.96 11.49
CA SER A 208 10.98 -12.12 10.60
C SER A 208 11.67 -13.38 11.15
N PRO A 209 11.29 -14.59 10.70
CA PRO A 209 11.96 -15.83 11.10
C PRO A 209 13.45 -15.94 10.68
N LYS A 210 13.88 -15.13 9.70
CA LYS A 210 15.26 -15.09 9.17
C LYS A 210 15.79 -13.65 9.14
N PRO A 211 16.02 -13.01 10.30
CA PRO A 211 16.38 -11.59 10.38
C PRO A 211 17.71 -11.25 9.68
N GLU A 212 18.60 -12.22 9.51
CA GLU A 212 19.85 -12.08 8.74
C GLU A 212 19.64 -11.82 7.24
N ASN A 213 18.45 -12.15 6.71
CA ASN A 213 18.11 -11.99 5.30
C ASN A 213 17.32 -10.70 5.02
N ALA A 214 17.65 -9.61 5.73
CA ALA A 214 16.90 -8.35 5.70
C ALA A 214 16.73 -7.74 4.29
N VAL A 215 17.74 -7.85 3.42
CA VAL A 215 17.64 -7.36 2.03
C VAL A 215 16.58 -8.14 1.26
N MET A 216 16.60 -9.47 1.35
CA MET A 216 15.62 -10.33 0.68
C MET A 216 14.20 -10.12 1.24
N TRP A 217 14.06 -9.88 2.55
CA TRP A 217 12.81 -9.51 3.19
C TRP A 217 12.22 -8.24 2.57
N GLN A 218 13.04 -7.20 2.45
CA GLN A 218 12.64 -5.92 1.85
C GLN A 218 12.23 -6.10 0.39
N GLU A 219 12.96 -6.91 -0.38
CA GLU A 219 12.60 -7.23 -1.76
C GLU A 219 11.24 -7.94 -1.88
N PHE A 220 10.93 -8.89 -0.99
CA PHE A 220 9.60 -9.50 -0.96
C PHE A 220 8.51 -8.49 -0.60
N CYS A 221 8.74 -7.67 0.41
CA CYS A 221 7.81 -6.60 0.80
C CYS A 221 7.53 -5.65 -0.38
N MET A 222 8.57 -5.21 -1.10
CA MET A 222 8.40 -4.33 -2.26
C MET A 222 7.67 -4.99 -3.43
N ARG A 223 7.94 -6.28 -3.71
CA ARG A 223 7.20 -7.02 -4.76
C ARG A 223 5.72 -7.16 -4.41
N CYS A 224 5.41 -7.50 -3.16
CA CYS A 224 4.03 -7.57 -2.70
C CYS A 224 3.35 -6.20 -2.72
N ARG A 225 4.03 -5.13 -2.30
CA ARG A 225 3.56 -3.75 -2.40
C ARG A 225 3.16 -3.38 -3.83
N ASP A 226 4.09 -3.57 -4.77
CA ASP A 226 3.89 -3.21 -6.16
C ASP A 226 2.75 -4.03 -6.80
N ALA A 227 2.67 -5.34 -6.49
CA ALA A 227 1.59 -6.21 -6.95
C ALA A 227 0.23 -5.86 -6.33
N SER A 228 0.18 -5.49 -5.04
CA SER A 228 -1.04 -5.00 -4.38
C SER A 228 -1.54 -3.70 -4.98
N TYR A 229 -0.64 -2.75 -5.28
CA TYR A 229 -1.04 -1.53 -5.97
C TYR A 229 -1.51 -1.80 -7.41
N PHE A 230 -0.81 -2.66 -8.15
CA PHE A 230 -1.27 -3.08 -9.48
C PHE A 230 -2.66 -3.72 -9.42
N LEU A 231 -2.92 -4.55 -8.41
CA LEU A 231 -4.23 -5.12 -8.17
C LEU A 231 -5.28 -4.02 -7.94
N HIS A 232 -5.00 -3.02 -7.09
CA HIS A 232 -5.88 -1.86 -6.89
C HIS A 232 -6.28 -1.20 -8.21
N VAL A 233 -5.29 -0.81 -9.03
CA VAL A 233 -5.54 -0.16 -10.33
C VAL A 233 -6.47 -1.01 -11.19
N THR A 234 -6.34 -2.34 -11.15
CA THR A 234 -7.17 -3.24 -11.96
C THR A 234 -8.56 -3.51 -11.38
N LEU A 235 -8.73 -3.37 -10.06
CA LEU A 235 -10.04 -3.47 -9.38
C LEU A 235 -10.87 -2.20 -9.57
N GLU A 236 -10.24 -1.04 -9.73
CA GLU A 236 -10.95 0.21 -10.06
C GLU A 236 -11.55 0.20 -11.47
N VAL A 237 -10.94 -0.54 -12.40
CA VAL A 237 -11.53 -0.77 -13.72
C VAL A 237 -12.72 -1.72 -13.54
N SER A 238 -13.94 -1.20 -13.70
CA SER A 238 -15.25 -1.88 -13.60
C SER A 238 -15.23 -3.42 -13.57
N ASP A 239 -16.05 -4.05 -12.73
CA ASP A 239 -16.20 -5.51 -12.53
C ASP A 239 -16.04 -6.38 -13.80
N ARG A 240 -16.46 -5.89 -14.97
CA ARG A 240 -16.40 -6.60 -16.26
C ARG A 240 -15.01 -6.70 -16.91
N LYS A 241 -14.06 -5.85 -16.52
CA LYS A 241 -12.72 -5.75 -17.13
C LYS A 241 -11.62 -6.33 -16.25
N TYR A 242 -11.94 -6.68 -15.01
CA TYR A 242 -11.02 -7.32 -14.09
C TYR A 242 -10.58 -8.71 -14.60
N SER A 243 -9.29 -9.01 -14.44
CA SER A 243 -8.69 -10.31 -14.74
C SER A 243 -8.21 -10.98 -13.45
N PRO A 244 -8.68 -12.20 -13.11
CA PRO A 244 -8.19 -12.97 -11.97
C PRO A 244 -6.66 -13.15 -11.94
N LYS A 245 -6.00 -13.12 -13.09
CA LYS A 245 -4.53 -13.22 -13.20
C LYS A 245 -3.79 -12.12 -12.45
N ASN A 246 -4.41 -10.94 -12.26
CA ASN A 246 -3.76 -9.84 -11.53
C ASN A 246 -3.64 -10.18 -10.04
N TYR A 247 -4.63 -10.87 -9.48
CA TYR A 247 -4.59 -11.38 -8.10
C TYR A 247 -3.63 -12.56 -7.94
N GLU A 248 -3.52 -13.43 -8.96
CA GLU A 248 -2.53 -14.52 -8.98
C GLU A 248 -1.08 -14.01 -8.86
N ILE A 249 -0.76 -12.82 -9.41
CA ILE A 249 0.57 -12.22 -9.29
C ILE A 249 0.90 -11.88 -7.83
N LEU A 250 -0.04 -11.25 -7.10
CA LEU A 250 0.13 -10.96 -5.67
C LEU A 250 0.34 -12.26 -4.89
N HIS A 251 -0.51 -13.27 -5.13
CA HIS A 251 -0.44 -14.56 -4.42
C HIS A 251 0.84 -15.33 -4.71
N LYS A 252 1.37 -15.23 -5.93
CA LYS A 252 2.67 -15.78 -6.27
C LYS A 252 3.77 -15.19 -5.36
N HIS A 253 3.80 -13.87 -5.18
CA HIS A 253 4.80 -13.25 -4.31
C HIS A 253 4.59 -13.57 -2.83
N CYS A 254 3.34 -13.67 -2.35
CA CYS A 254 3.06 -14.16 -1.00
C CYS A 254 3.59 -15.59 -0.80
N ALA A 255 3.35 -16.48 -1.77
CA ALA A 255 3.82 -17.87 -1.71
C ALA A 255 5.35 -17.98 -1.72
N GLU A 256 6.03 -17.22 -2.59
CA GLU A 256 7.50 -17.16 -2.64
C GLU A 256 8.08 -16.63 -1.30
N CYS A 257 7.47 -15.59 -0.72
CA CYS A 257 7.89 -15.06 0.57
C CYS A 257 7.70 -16.09 1.70
N HIS A 258 6.54 -16.77 1.76
CA HIS A 258 6.30 -17.81 2.77
C HIS A 258 7.15 -19.05 2.57
N GLN A 259 7.53 -19.39 1.34
CA GLN A 259 8.49 -20.46 1.09
C GLN A 259 9.86 -20.13 1.71
N GLU A 260 10.29 -18.88 1.63
CA GLU A 260 11.58 -18.44 2.16
C GLU A 260 11.53 -18.16 3.67
N PHE A 261 10.50 -17.47 4.16
CA PHE A 261 10.43 -16.97 5.55
C PHE A 261 9.40 -17.68 6.42
N GLY A 262 8.62 -18.64 5.92
CA GLY A 262 7.51 -19.27 6.66
C GLY A 262 7.88 -20.46 7.54
N ASN A 263 9.16 -20.85 7.58
CA ASN A 263 9.68 -21.94 8.41
C ASN A 263 10.42 -21.41 9.64
#